data_AF-A0A7T6Z698-F1
#
_entry.id   AF-A0A7T6Z698-F1
#
_cell.length_a   1.000
_cell.length_b   1.000
_cell.length_c   1.000
_cell.angle_alpha   90.00
_cell.angle_beta   90.00
_cell.angle_gamma   90.00
#
_symmetry.space_group_name_H-M   'P 1'
#
loop_
_entity.id
_entity.type
_entity.pdbx_description
1 polymer ?
#
loop_
_entity_poly.entity_id
_entity_poly.type
_entity_poly.pdbx_seq_one_letter_code
_entity_poly.pdbx_strand_id
1 'polypeptide(L)'
;MYKKAETILEKYDIKLVEKKRFLTKRYTNKQVIESEIDQEIELISKELLNVRMQDLERILYNLKQELSELLKENDKFIDEIELIEVQLKLLERTISNKQIYHKYYTHLVDRNIISHGFFSTSSPNKENIVRTTDGSIEFTRSGLKKLHYRNNKGAVLTTYDTRILIGLFKQWEIKGKNPTFTVKFNEIIKAMNRDLNGGEYMAIGKSIDKISSTSIVMEKYSSPNNPKKRTSIFNPIQSTLGYPENNCRKITFSDYLQNSLIAGNYITISMSLFNDLKLSTSKTLYINVIKMFSENTTIAEINPFIEHLGLHSYSSYKALQSIKKACQELIDFDVLKSYTIEKRNRTPYKIHFFPSEWVQKMAIKENKRLLPLFKCDKKRYII
;
A
#
# COMPACT_ATOMS: atom_id res chain seq x y z
N MET A 1 8.34 1.37 17.60
CA MET A 1 6.97 1.49 17.06
C MET A 1 5.93 1.12 18.10
N TYR A 2 6.09 0.02 18.84
CA TYR A 2 5.27 -0.36 20.02
C TYR A 2 5.11 0.78 21.04
N LYS A 3 6.23 1.42 21.43
CA LYS A 3 6.26 2.56 22.35
C LYS A 3 5.31 3.71 22.00
N LYS A 4 4.98 3.95 20.73
CA LYS A 4 4.14 5.09 20.37
C LYS A 4 2.69 4.87 20.80
N ALA A 5 2.15 3.68 20.57
CA ALA A 5 0.79 3.38 20.99
C ALA A 5 0.71 3.38 22.52
N GLU A 6 1.69 2.80 23.21
CA GLU A 6 1.80 2.85 24.67
C GLU A 6 1.85 4.30 25.18
N THR A 7 2.73 5.15 24.64
CA THR A 7 2.79 6.58 25.03
C THR A 7 1.48 7.34 24.77
N ILE A 8 0.73 7.00 23.72
CA ILE A 8 -0.57 7.63 23.48
C ILE A 8 -1.60 7.10 24.47
N LEU A 9 -1.59 5.80 24.77
CA LEU A 9 -2.46 5.21 25.80
C LEU A 9 -2.19 5.86 27.16
N GLU A 10 -0.94 5.86 27.63
CA GLU A 10 -0.49 6.49 28.89
C GLU A 10 -0.82 7.99 28.99
N LYS A 11 -0.93 8.69 27.87
CA LYS A 11 -1.25 10.12 27.83
C LYS A 11 -2.74 10.38 28.08
N TYR A 12 -3.61 9.46 27.68
CA TYR A 12 -5.06 9.68 27.61
C TYR A 12 -5.87 8.75 28.52
N ASP A 13 -5.33 7.64 28.96
CA ASP A 13 -5.98 6.65 29.81
C ASP A 13 -6.38 7.24 31.19
N ILE A 14 -5.47 7.92 31.89
CA ILE A 14 -5.76 8.58 33.17
C ILE A 14 -6.87 9.62 32.99
N LYS A 15 -6.80 10.42 31.92
CA LYS A 15 -7.81 11.45 31.62
C LYS A 15 -9.19 10.84 31.35
N LEU A 16 -9.24 9.73 30.63
CA LEU A 16 -10.49 9.03 30.33
C LEU A 16 -11.09 8.41 31.59
N VAL A 17 -10.26 7.82 32.46
CA VAL A 17 -10.70 7.28 33.76
C VAL A 17 -11.22 8.39 34.66
N GLU A 18 -10.51 9.51 34.79
CA GLU A 18 -10.95 10.67 35.56
C GLU A 18 -12.27 11.24 35.04
N LYS A 19 -12.42 11.36 33.70
CA LYS A 19 -13.67 11.80 33.07
C LYS A 19 -14.81 10.82 33.37
N LYS A 20 -14.57 9.50 33.27
CA LYS A 20 -15.57 8.47 33.59
C LYS A 20 -16.01 8.57 35.05
N ARG A 21 -15.07 8.69 36.00
CA ARG A 21 -15.35 8.88 37.43
C ARG A 21 -16.14 10.15 37.70
N PHE A 22 -15.79 11.25 37.06
CA PHE A 22 -16.52 12.51 37.17
C PHE A 22 -17.96 12.39 36.67
N LEU A 23 -18.16 11.77 35.50
CA LEU A 23 -19.48 11.55 34.92
C LEU A 23 -20.35 10.63 35.78
N THR A 24 -19.79 9.55 36.33
CA THR A 24 -20.49 8.63 37.24
C THR A 24 -20.93 9.30 38.55
N LYS A 25 -20.20 10.32 39.03
CA LYS A 25 -20.62 11.12 40.19
C LYS A 25 -21.78 12.08 39.85
N ARG A 26 -21.89 12.51 38.60
CA ARG A 26 -22.83 13.55 38.15
C ARG A 26 -24.12 12.99 37.55
N TYR A 27 -24.05 11.81 36.94
CA TYR A 27 -25.16 11.19 36.24
C TYR A 27 -25.40 9.78 36.78
N THR A 28 -26.66 9.40 36.98
CA THR A 28 -27.06 8.03 37.30
C THR A 28 -27.35 7.19 36.05
N ASN A 29 -27.60 7.84 34.91
CA ASN A 29 -27.86 7.14 33.65
C ASN A 29 -26.55 6.65 33.02
N LYS A 30 -26.32 5.33 33.10
CA LYS A 30 -25.15 4.65 32.53
C LYS A 30 -24.96 4.90 31.03
N GLN A 31 -26.04 4.97 30.26
CA GLN A 31 -25.96 5.18 28.80
C GLN A 31 -25.40 6.57 28.45
N VAL A 32 -25.76 7.60 29.22
CA VAL A 32 -25.25 8.96 29.03
C VAL A 32 -23.74 9.01 29.30
N ILE A 33 -23.30 8.35 30.38
CA ILE A 33 -21.88 8.25 30.72
C ILE A 33 -21.11 7.52 29.62
N GLU A 34 -21.60 6.37 29.17
CA GLU A 34 -20.96 5.58 28.13
C GLU A 34 -20.86 6.35 26.81
N SER A 35 -21.91 7.08 26.41
CA SER A 35 -21.92 7.88 25.19
C SER A 35 -20.88 9.00 25.20
N GLU A 36 -20.75 9.72 26.31
CA GLU A 36 -19.76 10.81 26.46
C GLU A 36 -18.32 10.29 26.46
N ILE A 37 -18.08 9.12 27.05
CA ILE A 37 -16.77 8.44 27.00
C ILE A 37 -16.48 7.96 25.58
N ASP A 38 -17.47 7.42 24.88
CA ASP A 38 -17.31 6.95 23.50
C ASP A 38 -16.98 8.08 22.53
N GLN A 39 -17.54 9.28 22.73
CA GLN A 39 -17.18 10.46 21.94
C GLN A 39 -15.72 10.86 22.15
N GLU A 40 -15.22 10.83 23.39
CA GLU A 40 -13.83 11.13 23.69
C GLU A 40 -12.88 10.08 23.10
N ILE A 41 -13.23 8.80 23.27
CA ILE A 41 -12.50 7.68 22.67
C ILE A 41 -12.43 7.84 21.15
N GLU A 42 -13.53 8.25 20.50
CA GLU A 42 -13.56 8.48 19.06
C GLU A 42 -12.56 9.55 18.63
N LEU A 43 -12.41 10.64 19.39
CA LEU A 43 -11.43 11.69 19.13
C LEU A 43 -10.00 11.18 19.27
N ILE A 44 -9.70 10.45 20.36
CA ILE A 44 -8.36 9.91 20.63
C ILE A 44 -7.98 8.83 19.61
N SER A 45 -8.94 8.00 19.19
CA SER A 45 -8.71 6.92 18.23
C SER A 45 -8.09 7.41 16.91
N LYS A 46 -8.37 8.66 16.51
CA LYS A 46 -7.81 9.28 15.31
C LYS A 46 -6.29 9.45 15.38
N GLU A 47 -5.73 9.69 16.57
CA GLU A 47 -4.28 9.79 16.75
C GLU A 47 -3.58 8.44 16.59
N LEU A 48 -4.29 7.35 16.88
CA LEU A 48 -3.79 5.98 16.79
C LEU A 48 -3.92 5.36 15.39
N LEU A 49 -4.65 5.99 14.45
CA LEU A 49 -4.86 5.43 13.10
C LEU A 49 -3.56 5.22 12.29
N ASN A 50 -2.50 5.98 12.61
CA ASN A 50 -1.19 5.86 11.97
C ASN A 50 -0.32 4.75 12.58
N VAL A 51 -0.70 4.20 13.74
CA VAL A 51 -0.06 3.02 14.33
C VAL A 51 -0.42 1.79 13.50
N ARG A 52 0.49 0.82 13.37
CA ARG A 52 0.22 -0.39 12.61
C ARG A 52 -0.85 -1.25 13.28
N MET A 53 -1.72 -1.89 12.49
CA MET A 53 -2.80 -2.74 13.02
C MET A 53 -2.26 -3.83 13.95
N GLN A 54 -1.20 -4.52 13.53
CA GLN A 54 -0.55 -5.59 14.31
C GLN A 54 0.01 -5.11 15.65
N ASP A 55 0.49 -3.86 15.72
CA ASP A 55 0.99 -3.31 16.97
C ASP A 55 -0.18 -3.05 17.93
N LEU A 56 -1.33 -2.57 17.43
CA LEU A 56 -2.56 -2.37 18.22
C LEU A 56 -3.16 -3.70 18.71
N GLU A 57 -3.28 -4.70 17.84
CA GLU A 57 -3.80 -6.03 18.18
C GLU A 57 -2.94 -6.73 19.24
N ARG A 58 -1.62 -6.55 19.17
CA ARG A 58 -0.72 -7.09 20.19
C ARG A 58 -0.93 -6.44 21.55
N ILE A 59 -1.05 -5.11 21.60
CA ILE A 59 -1.31 -4.40 22.86
C ILE A 59 -2.66 -4.85 23.43
N LEU A 60 -3.69 -4.93 22.58
CA LEU A 60 -5.02 -5.40 22.98
C LEU A 60 -4.94 -6.81 23.60
N TYR A 61 -4.21 -7.73 22.97
CA TYR A 61 -4.03 -9.08 23.49
C TYR A 61 -3.33 -9.08 24.86
N ASN A 62 -2.24 -8.33 25.01
CA ASN A 62 -1.48 -8.24 26.26
C ASN A 62 -2.36 -7.70 27.40
N LEU A 63 -3.08 -6.60 27.16
CA LEU A 63 -3.99 -6.01 28.14
C LEU A 63 -5.15 -6.94 28.52
N LYS A 64 -5.66 -7.76 27.58
CA LYS A 64 -6.67 -8.78 27.90
C LYS A 64 -6.12 -9.88 28.81
N GLN A 65 -4.86 -10.26 28.64
CA GLN A 65 -4.21 -11.21 29.55
C GLN A 65 -4.02 -10.61 30.94
N GLU A 66 -3.50 -9.38 31.00
CA GLU A 66 -3.28 -8.65 32.26
C GLU A 66 -4.59 -8.44 33.03
N LEU A 67 -5.66 -8.01 32.37
CA LEU A 67 -6.99 -7.89 32.99
C LEU A 67 -7.48 -9.24 33.55
N SER A 68 -7.27 -10.33 32.81
CA SER A 68 -7.67 -11.66 33.28
C SER A 68 -6.86 -12.14 34.48
N GLU A 69 -5.64 -11.66 34.68
CA GLU A 69 -4.82 -11.97 35.86
C GLU A 69 -5.29 -11.16 37.06
N LEU A 70 -5.48 -9.83 36.89
CA LEU A 70 -5.96 -8.94 37.95
C LEU A 70 -7.35 -9.33 38.47
N LEU A 71 -8.26 -9.77 37.59
CA LEU A 71 -9.59 -10.23 37.98
C LEU A 71 -9.56 -11.49 38.87
N LYS A 72 -8.46 -12.27 38.87
CA LYS A 72 -8.32 -13.43 39.76
C LYS A 72 -7.89 -13.04 41.17
N GLU A 73 -7.31 -11.86 41.35
CA GLU A 73 -6.73 -11.42 42.62
C GLU A 73 -7.71 -10.69 43.54
N ASN A 74 -8.96 -10.47 43.10
CA ASN A 74 -10.13 -9.87 43.79
C ASN A 74 -9.89 -8.60 44.63
N ASP A 75 -10.62 -7.52 44.30
CA ASP A 75 -10.79 -6.24 45.02
C ASP A 75 -9.53 -5.42 45.38
N LYS A 76 -8.30 -5.94 45.22
CA LYS A 76 -7.06 -5.19 45.52
C LYS A 76 -6.66 -4.16 44.47
N PHE A 77 -7.10 -4.32 43.22
CA PHE A 77 -6.59 -3.57 42.06
C PHE A 77 -7.71 -2.87 41.26
N ILE A 78 -8.75 -2.39 41.94
CA ILE A 78 -9.94 -1.78 41.30
C ILE A 78 -9.55 -0.62 40.35
N ASP A 79 -8.60 0.22 40.75
CA ASP A 79 -8.15 1.37 39.93
C ASP A 79 -7.42 0.92 38.66
N GLU A 80 -6.59 -0.12 38.74
CA GLU A 80 -5.83 -0.67 37.61
C GLU A 80 -6.76 -1.42 36.64
N ILE A 81 -7.73 -2.16 37.17
CA ILE A 81 -8.78 -2.81 36.38
C ILE A 81 -9.54 -1.77 35.56
N GLU A 82 -9.99 -0.66 36.19
CA GLU A 82 -10.72 0.39 35.47
C GLU A 82 -9.87 1.06 34.38
N LEU A 83 -8.58 1.27 34.64
CA LEU A 83 -7.63 1.80 33.65
C LEU A 83 -7.53 0.88 32.43
N ILE A 84 -7.29 -0.41 32.66
CA ILE A 84 -7.14 -1.39 31.59
C ILE A 84 -8.45 -1.54 30.78
N GLU A 85 -9.61 -1.54 31.44
CA GLU A 85 -10.91 -1.57 30.74
C GLU A 85 -11.09 -0.41 29.76
N VAL A 86 -10.70 0.81 30.17
CA VAL A 86 -10.77 2.01 29.33
C VAL A 86 -9.78 1.90 28.17
N GLN A 87 -8.55 1.45 28.41
CA GLN A 87 -7.54 1.23 27.37
C GLN A 87 -8.01 0.17 26.35
N LEU A 88 -8.60 -0.92 26.81
CA LEU A 88 -9.18 -1.96 25.95
C LEU A 88 -10.29 -1.37 25.07
N LYS A 89 -11.23 -0.60 25.66
CA LYS A 89 -12.31 0.03 24.90
C LYS A 89 -11.77 0.97 23.81
N LEU A 90 -10.76 1.77 24.13
CA LEU A 90 -10.09 2.66 23.19
C LEU A 90 -9.41 1.88 22.05
N LEU A 91 -8.71 0.79 22.35
CA LEU A 91 -8.03 -0.03 21.36
C LEU A 91 -9.01 -0.76 20.44
N GLU A 92 -10.07 -1.37 20.99
CA GLU A 92 -11.11 -2.04 20.20
C GLU A 92 -11.78 -1.06 19.24
N ARG A 93 -12.11 0.14 19.73
CA ARG A 93 -12.68 1.20 18.89
C ARG A 93 -11.71 1.65 17.81
N THR A 94 -10.44 1.84 18.16
CA THR A 94 -9.39 2.22 17.21
C THR A 94 -9.20 1.17 16.12
N ILE A 95 -9.16 -0.11 16.48
CA ILE A 95 -9.03 -1.24 15.55
C ILE A 95 -10.23 -1.25 14.60
N SER A 96 -11.46 -1.12 15.12
CA SER A 96 -12.68 -1.04 14.31
C SER A 96 -12.64 0.14 13.32
N ASN A 97 -12.31 1.34 13.80
CA ASN A 97 -12.18 2.53 12.97
C ASN A 97 -11.10 2.36 11.89
N LYS A 98 -9.99 1.70 12.22
CA LYS A 98 -8.90 1.45 11.28
C LYS A 98 -9.27 0.40 10.23
N GLN A 99 -10.03 -0.64 10.56
CA GLN A 99 -10.59 -1.60 9.60
C GLN A 99 -11.55 -0.91 8.62
N ILE A 100 -12.38 0.03 9.09
CA ILE A 100 -13.19 0.88 8.22
C ILE A 100 -12.27 1.75 7.35
N TYR A 101 -11.24 2.34 7.95
CA TYR A 101 -10.30 3.23 7.26
C TYR A 101 -9.52 2.53 6.14
N HIS A 102 -9.22 1.24 6.30
CA HIS A 102 -8.61 0.40 5.27
C HIS A 102 -9.44 0.32 3.98
N LYS A 103 -10.75 0.56 4.05
CA LYS A 103 -11.65 0.53 2.89
C LYS A 103 -11.67 1.85 2.10
N TYR A 104 -10.98 2.91 2.56
CA TYR A 104 -10.89 4.18 1.83
C TYR A 104 -9.73 4.21 0.81
N TYR A 105 -10.11 4.26 -0.46
CA TYR A 105 -9.20 4.32 -1.60
C TYR A 105 -8.88 5.77 -2.00
N THR A 106 -7.76 6.30 -1.52
CA THR A 106 -7.43 7.74 -1.66
C THR A 106 -6.16 8.02 -2.48
N HIS A 107 -5.43 6.98 -2.87
CA HIS A 107 -4.12 7.12 -3.52
C HIS A 107 -4.10 6.49 -4.89
N LEU A 108 -3.59 7.22 -5.88
CA LEU A 108 -3.51 6.76 -7.26
C LEU A 108 -2.30 5.86 -7.46
N VAL A 109 -2.39 4.90 -8.37
CA VAL A 109 -1.27 4.11 -8.89
C VAL A 109 -1.47 3.91 -10.38
N ASP A 110 -0.49 4.32 -11.19
CA ASP A 110 -0.54 4.19 -12.65
C ASP A 110 -0.62 2.71 -13.11
N ARG A 111 -1.54 2.42 -14.03
CA ARG A 111 -1.79 1.05 -14.51
C ARG A 111 -0.64 0.50 -15.35
N ASN A 112 0.10 1.33 -16.06
CA ASN A 112 1.24 0.87 -16.86
C ASN A 112 2.40 0.45 -15.96
N ILE A 113 2.67 1.21 -14.90
CA ILE A 113 3.67 0.87 -13.88
C ILE A 113 3.36 -0.50 -13.27
N ILE A 114 2.10 -0.74 -12.92
CA ILE A 114 1.66 -2.03 -12.38
C ILE A 114 1.83 -3.13 -13.44
N SER A 115 1.29 -2.92 -14.65
CA SER A 115 1.26 -3.92 -15.74
C SER A 115 2.61 -4.51 -16.13
N HIS A 116 3.70 -3.76 -15.93
CA HIS A 116 5.04 -4.21 -16.32
C HIS A 116 5.89 -4.72 -15.14
N GLY A 117 5.34 -4.79 -13.92
CA GLY A 117 6.08 -5.30 -12.76
C GLY A 117 7.28 -4.41 -12.39
N PHE A 118 7.07 -3.08 -12.42
CA PHE A 118 8.11 -2.06 -12.24
C PHE A 118 8.88 -2.17 -10.92
N PHE A 119 8.22 -2.70 -9.89
CA PHE A 119 8.76 -2.85 -8.54
C PHE A 119 8.96 -4.32 -8.21
N SER A 120 9.95 -4.59 -7.39
CA SER A 120 10.34 -5.96 -7.01
C SER A 120 9.94 -6.24 -5.57
N THR A 121 9.35 -7.41 -5.31
CA THR A 121 9.07 -7.87 -3.94
C THR A 121 10.33 -8.31 -3.19
N SER A 122 11.32 -8.82 -3.92
CA SER A 122 12.61 -9.26 -3.40
C SER A 122 13.76 -8.62 -4.16
N SER A 123 14.94 -8.61 -3.55
CA SER A 123 16.17 -8.31 -4.25
C SER A 123 16.42 -9.39 -5.32
N PRO A 124 16.83 -9.02 -6.54
CA PRO A 124 17.17 -10.02 -7.53
C PRO A 124 18.41 -10.81 -7.11
N ASN A 125 18.48 -12.05 -7.55
CA ASN A 125 19.71 -12.83 -7.46
C ASN A 125 20.81 -12.14 -8.27
N LYS A 126 22.04 -12.13 -7.74
CA LYS A 126 23.20 -11.51 -8.41
C LYS A 126 23.41 -12.06 -9.83
N GLU A 127 23.06 -13.32 -10.05
CA GLU A 127 23.17 -14.03 -11.34
C GLU A 127 22.25 -13.47 -12.43
N ASN A 128 21.12 -12.86 -12.07
CA ASN A 128 20.16 -12.30 -13.03
C ASN A 128 20.36 -10.80 -13.27
N ILE A 129 21.32 -10.17 -12.57
CA ILE A 129 21.64 -8.76 -12.71
C ILE A 129 22.92 -8.63 -13.52
N VAL A 130 22.83 -8.05 -14.72
CA VAL A 130 24.02 -7.61 -15.43
C VAL A 130 24.45 -6.27 -14.84
N ARG A 131 25.61 -6.25 -14.19
CA ARG A 131 26.26 -4.99 -13.80
C ARG A 131 27.16 -4.53 -14.94
N THR A 132 26.87 -3.35 -15.45
CA THR A 132 27.69 -2.72 -16.50
C THR A 132 28.90 -2.02 -15.87
N THR A 133 29.88 -1.67 -16.71
CA THR A 133 31.14 -1.05 -16.29
C THR A 133 30.96 0.33 -15.64
N ASP A 134 29.88 1.05 -15.97
CA ASP A 134 29.47 2.32 -15.36
C ASP A 134 28.74 2.14 -14.00
N GLY A 135 28.63 0.90 -13.49
CA GLY A 135 27.94 0.59 -12.24
C GLY A 135 26.42 0.54 -12.34
N SER A 136 25.85 0.67 -13.55
CA SER A 136 24.42 0.47 -13.78
C SER A 136 24.03 -1.01 -13.64
N ILE A 137 22.74 -1.26 -13.39
CA ILE A 137 22.19 -2.62 -13.43
C ILE A 137 21.16 -2.75 -14.54
N GLU A 138 21.22 -3.86 -15.26
CA GLU A 138 20.28 -4.21 -16.32
C GLU A 138 19.77 -5.65 -16.15
N PHE A 139 18.47 -5.86 -16.35
CA PHE A 139 17.88 -7.20 -16.40
C PHE A 139 16.56 -7.21 -17.19
N THR A 140 16.16 -8.38 -17.67
CA THR A 140 14.87 -8.56 -18.37
C THR A 140 13.93 -9.41 -17.52
N ARG A 141 12.66 -9.00 -17.41
CA ARG A 141 11.60 -9.82 -16.81
C ARG A 141 10.62 -10.25 -17.87
N SER A 142 10.30 -11.53 -17.88
CA SER A 142 9.28 -12.15 -18.75
C SER A 142 8.02 -12.44 -17.96
N GLY A 143 7.49 -11.41 -17.26
CA GLY A 143 6.23 -11.52 -16.54
C GLY A 143 5.02 -11.43 -17.47
N LEU A 144 3.88 -10.96 -16.94
CA LEU A 144 2.67 -10.70 -17.74
C LEU A 144 2.93 -9.84 -18.99
N LYS A 145 3.90 -8.93 -18.90
CA LYS A 145 4.47 -8.20 -20.02
C LYS A 145 5.99 -8.21 -19.88
N LYS A 146 6.68 -8.28 -21.01
CA LYS A 146 8.14 -8.20 -21.04
C LYS A 146 8.60 -6.79 -20.64
N LEU A 147 9.58 -6.75 -19.76
CA LEU A 147 10.17 -5.54 -19.21
C LEU A 147 11.69 -5.64 -19.35
N HIS A 148 12.33 -4.67 -19.99
CA HIS A 148 13.77 -4.47 -19.81
C HIS A 148 13.97 -3.37 -18.78
N TYR A 149 14.60 -3.70 -17.67
CA TYR A 149 14.88 -2.81 -16.56
C TYR A 149 16.32 -2.34 -16.65
N ARG A 150 16.54 -1.03 -16.49
CA ARG A 150 17.85 -0.43 -16.29
C ARG A 150 17.79 0.58 -15.14
N ASN A 151 18.78 0.56 -14.27
CA ASN A 151 18.97 1.62 -13.28
C ASN A 151 20.42 2.09 -13.26
N ASN A 152 20.62 3.39 -13.52
CA ASN A 152 21.93 4.00 -13.66
C ASN A 152 22.72 4.14 -12.35
N LYS A 153 22.08 3.88 -11.20
CA LYS A 153 22.70 3.90 -9.86
C LYS A 153 22.89 2.50 -9.28
N GLY A 154 22.70 1.46 -10.09
CA GLY A 154 22.88 0.08 -9.67
C GLY A 154 21.85 -0.41 -8.65
N ALA A 155 20.67 0.22 -8.58
CA ALA A 155 19.65 -0.05 -7.58
C ALA A 155 18.36 -0.64 -8.16
N VAL A 156 17.75 -1.55 -7.41
CA VAL A 156 16.46 -2.16 -7.74
C VAL A 156 15.36 -1.46 -6.95
N LEU A 157 14.26 -1.11 -7.62
CA LEU A 157 13.11 -0.53 -6.93
C LEU A 157 12.34 -1.59 -6.14
N THR A 158 12.06 -1.25 -4.89
CA THR A 158 11.42 -2.08 -3.87
C THR A 158 10.02 -1.57 -3.53
N THR A 159 9.32 -2.26 -2.64
CA THR A 159 8.01 -1.82 -2.11
C THR A 159 8.08 -0.50 -1.33
N TYR A 160 9.25 -0.14 -0.79
CA TYR A 160 9.48 1.19 -0.22
C TYR A 160 9.47 2.26 -1.30
N ASP A 161 10.13 2.01 -2.44
CA ASP A 161 10.15 2.95 -3.56
C ASP A 161 8.76 3.08 -4.20
N THR A 162 7.98 2.01 -4.25
CA THR A 162 6.55 2.06 -4.62
C THR A 162 5.78 3.01 -3.73
N ARG A 163 5.99 2.92 -2.41
CA ARG A 163 5.34 3.76 -1.42
C ARG A 163 5.62 5.25 -1.67
N ILE A 164 6.88 5.57 -1.90
CA ILE A 164 7.35 6.92 -2.17
C ILE A 164 6.71 7.45 -3.45
N LEU A 165 6.70 6.65 -4.52
CA LEU A 165 6.07 7.05 -5.78
C LEU A 165 4.57 7.33 -5.63
N ILE A 166 3.85 6.51 -4.86
CA ILE A 166 2.43 6.72 -4.56
C ILE A 166 2.23 8.02 -3.76
N GLY A 167 3.13 8.31 -2.80
CA GLY A 167 3.16 9.58 -2.08
C GLY A 167 3.36 10.78 -3.02
N LEU A 168 4.23 10.64 -4.02
CA LEU A 168 4.44 11.66 -5.06
C LEU A 168 3.19 11.87 -5.92
N PHE A 169 2.48 10.80 -6.30
CA PHE A 169 1.22 10.91 -7.03
C PHE A 169 0.16 11.66 -6.23
N LYS A 170 0.11 11.43 -4.91
CA LYS A 170 -0.81 12.15 -4.03
C LYS A 170 -0.46 13.64 -3.95
N GLN A 171 0.83 13.97 -3.86
CA GLN A 171 1.28 15.36 -3.84
C GLN A 171 1.05 16.05 -5.18
N TRP A 172 1.29 15.37 -6.29
CA TRP A 172 0.94 15.86 -7.63
C TRP A 172 -0.55 16.22 -7.73
N GLU A 173 -1.45 15.37 -7.22
CA GLU A 173 -2.88 15.66 -7.18
C GLU A 173 -3.20 16.91 -6.35
N ILE A 174 -2.63 17.02 -5.14
CA ILE A 174 -2.84 18.16 -4.23
C ILE A 174 -2.29 19.48 -4.82
N LYS A 175 -1.16 19.42 -5.55
CA LYS A 175 -0.48 20.58 -6.14
C LYS A 175 -1.02 20.96 -7.53
N GLY A 176 -2.20 20.47 -7.90
CA GLY A 176 -2.91 20.89 -9.12
C GLY A 176 -2.53 20.13 -10.39
N LYS A 177 -1.92 18.95 -10.26
CA LYS A 177 -1.62 18.03 -11.39
C LYS A 177 -0.66 18.58 -12.45
N ASN A 178 0.19 19.53 -12.06
CA ASN A 178 1.23 20.08 -12.94
C ASN A 178 2.35 19.04 -13.16
N PRO A 179 2.97 18.98 -14.37
CA PRO A 179 4.06 18.03 -14.65
C PRO A 179 5.28 18.25 -13.76
N THR A 180 5.54 19.51 -13.41
CA THR A 180 6.60 19.91 -12.49
C THR A 180 5.99 20.49 -11.22
N PHE A 181 6.44 20.00 -10.06
CA PHE A 181 5.99 20.47 -8.76
C PHE A 181 7.09 20.36 -7.71
N THR A 182 7.01 21.18 -6.67
CA THR A 182 7.92 21.14 -5.52
C THR A 182 7.23 20.47 -4.36
N VAL A 183 7.95 19.57 -3.70
CA VAL A 183 7.45 18.80 -2.56
C VAL A 183 8.46 18.77 -1.42
N LYS A 184 7.99 18.96 -0.18
CA LYS A 184 8.79 18.78 1.03
C LYS A 184 8.72 17.33 1.50
N PHE A 185 9.78 16.82 2.12
CA PHE A 185 9.78 15.42 2.58
C PHE A 185 8.71 15.13 3.64
N ASN A 186 8.38 16.10 4.49
CA ASN A 186 7.26 15.96 5.43
C ASN A 186 5.89 15.81 4.73
N GLU A 187 5.68 16.45 3.59
CA GLU A 187 4.46 16.32 2.78
C GLU A 187 4.36 14.90 2.19
N ILE A 188 5.49 14.31 1.78
CA ILE A 188 5.54 12.92 1.31
C ILE A 188 5.22 11.96 2.46
N ILE A 189 5.81 12.15 3.65
CA ILE A 189 5.52 11.32 4.83
C ILE A 189 4.04 11.35 5.19
N LYS A 190 3.45 12.54 5.24
CA LYS A 190 2.00 12.72 5.47
C LYS A 190 1.16 12.05 4.38
N ALA A 191 1.52 12.26 3.11
CA ALA A 191 0.84 11.61 2.00
C ALA A 191 0.94 10.08 2.07
N MET A 192 1.99 9.53 2.67
CA MET A 192 2.12 8.10 2.86
C MET A 192 1.39 7.56 4.08
N ASN A 193 0.62 8.35 4.83
CA ASN A 193 0.01 8.00 6.11
C ASN A 193 1.05 7.39 7.08
N ARG A 194 2.19 8.08 7.24
CA ARG A 194 3.30 7.69 8.11
C ARG A 194 3.63 8.84 9.05
N ASP A 195 4.22 8.49 10.18
CA ASP A 195 4.80 9.45 11.10
C ASP A 195 6.24 9.81 10.70
N LEU A 196 6.68 10.99 11.15
CA LEU A 196 8.05 11.42 10.97
C LEU A 196 9.00 10.53 11.78
N ASN A 197 10.08 10.08 11.17
CA ASN A 197 11.21 9.43 11.84
C ASN A 197 12.52 10.10 11.35
N GLY A 198 13.51 10.26 12.23
CA GLY A 198 14.74 11.03 11.95
C GLY A 198 15.54 10.52 10.74
N GLY A 199 15.48 9.21 10.45
CA GLY A 199 16.13 8.63 9.26
C GLY A 199 15.28 8.69 7.97
N GLU A 200 14.01 9.08 8.05
CA GLU A 200 13.06 8.93 6.95
C GLU A 200 13.35 9.91 5.80
N TYR A 201 13.80 11.13 6.10
CA TYR A 201 14.15 12.13 5.08
C TYR A 201 15.28 11.65 4.17
N MET A 202 16.33 11.06 4.74
CA MET A 202 17.43 10.50 3.95
C MET A 202 16.94 9.34 3.07
N ALA A 203 16.08 8.47 3.61
CA ALA A 203 15.52 7.34 2.89
C ALA A 203 14.61 7.80 1.73
N ILE A 204 13.79 8.83 1.94
CA ILE A 204 12.97 9.46 0.90
C ILE A 204 13.86 10.03 -0.21
N GLY A 205 14.87 10.82 0.15
CA GLY A 205 15.81 11.39 -0.81
C GLY A 205 16.48 10.32 -1.67
N LYS A 206 16.99 9.26 -1.04
CA LYS A 206 17.58 8.10 -1.73
C LYS A 206 16.58 7.39 -2.64
N SER A 207 15.33 7.25 -2.22
CA SER A 207 14.29 6.59 -3.01
C SER A 207 13.91 7.40 -4.24
N ILE A 208 13.70 8.71 -4.10
CA ILE A 208 13.44 9.62 -5.23
C ILE A 208 14.59 9.54 -6.25
N ASP A 209 15.82 9.57 -5.76
CA ASP A 209 17.02 9.43 -6.58
C ASP A 209 17.04 8.09 -7.34
N LYS A 210 16.72 6.97 -6.68
CA LYS A 210 16.60 5.66 -7.34
C LYS A 210 15.53 5.67 -8.43
N ILE A 211 14.33 6.15 -8.12
CA ILE A 211 13.19 6.18 -9.06
C ILE A 211 13.53 7.02 -10.30
N SER A 212 14.17 8.18 -10.10
CA SER A 212 14.59 9.06 -11.21
C SER A 212 15.71 8.47 -12.08
N SER A 213 16.51 7.56 -11.52
CA SER A 213 17.58 6.88 -12.24
C SER A 213 17.14 5.53 -12.83
N THR A 214 15.87 5.15 -12.66
CA THR A 214 15.31 3.93 -13.25
C THR A 214 14.64 4.26 -14.58
N SER A 215 15.05 3.52 -15.60
CA SER A 215 14.40 3.47 -16.90
C SER A 215 13.93 2.07 -17.20
N ILE A 216 12.73 1.93 -17.74
CA ILE A 216 12.25 0.67 -18.28
C ILE A 216 11.97 0.79 -19.75
N VAL A 217 12.15 -0.30 -20.48
CA VAL A 217 11.72 -0.41 -21.85
C VAL A 217 10.44 -1.25 -21.88
N MET A 218 9.34 -0.60 -22.24
CA MET A 218 8.05 -1.26 -22.44
C MET A 218 7.95 -1.70 -23.90
N GLU A 219 7.84 -3.01 -24.13
CA GLU A 219 7.51 -3.55 -25.45
C GLU A 219 5.99 -3.53 -25.65
N LYS A 220 5.48 -2.69 -26.57
CA LYS A 220 4.08 -2.77 -27.04
C LYS A 220 4.02 -3.46 -28.40
N TYR A 221 3.18 -4.48 -28.53
CA TYR A 221 2.81 -5.10 -29.79
C TYR A 221 1.67 -4.29 -30.42
N SER A 222 1.88 -3.75 -31.62
CA SER A 222 0.92 -2.82 -32.26
C SER A 222 -0.31 -3.52 -32.88
N SER A 223 -0.23 -4.82 -33.19
CA SER A 223 -1.33 -5.64 -33.71
C SER A 223 -0.89 -7.11 -33.82
N PRO A 224 -1.79 -8.11 -33.68
CA PRO A 224 -1.47 -9.51 -34.00
C PRO A 224 -1.00 -9.73 -35.45
N ASN A 225 -1.39 -8.85 -36.38
CA ASN A 225 -1.05 -8.96 -37.80
C ASN A 225 0.11 -8.06 -38.25
N ASN A 226 0.74 -7.30 -37.35
CA ASN A 226 1.89 -6.47 -37.69
C ASN A 226 2.86 -6.34 -36.49
N PRO A 227 3.95 -7.14 -36.44
CA PRO A 227 4.81 -7.28 -35.27
C PRO A 227 5.82 -6.14 -35.13
N LYS A 228 5.53 -4.93 -35.62
CA LYS A 228 6.37 -3.77 -35.35
C LYS A 228 6.31 -3.47 -33.85
N LYS A 229 7.34 -3.97 -33.14
CA LYS A 229 7.60 -3.74 -31.72
C LYS A 229 7.77 -2.24 -31.53
N ARG A 230 6.80 -1.60 -30.85
CA ARG A 230 6.98 -0.21 -30.42
C ARG A 230 7.60 -0.25 -29.04
N THR A 231 8.89 0.01 -29.02
CA THR A 231 9.73 0.04 -27.83
C THR A 231 9.70 1.46 -27.27
N SER A 232 9.05 1.68 -26.13
CA SER A 232 9.05 2.99 -25.46
C SER A 232 9.86 2.93 -24.18
N ILE A 233 10.89 3.76 -24.06
CA ILE A 233 11.60 3.97 -22.79
C ILE A 233 10.70 4.80 -21.89
N PHE A 234 10.47 4.31 -20.68
CA PHE A 234 9.67 4.95 -19.66
C PHE A 234 10.49 5.18 -18.40
N ASN A 235 10.56 6.45 -18.02
CA ASN A 235 11.16 6.91 -16.78
C ASN A 235 10.05 7.61 -16.01
N PRO A 236 9.64 7.18 -14.81
CA PRO A 236 8.55 7.84 -14.08
C PRO A 236 8.86 9.31 -13.79
N ILE A 237 10.12 9.59 -13.43
CA ILE A 237 10.60 10.92 -13.11
C ILE A 237 11.66 11.29 -14.15
N GLN A 238 11.42 12.38 -14.89
CA GLN A 238 12.32 12.89 -15.91
C GLN A 238 13.47 13.70 -15.31
N SER A 239 13.18 14.52 -14.29
CA SER A 239 14.20 15.30 -13.60
C SER A 239 13.85 15.52 -12.14
N THR A 240 14.90 15.63 -11.31
CA THR A 240 14.80 16.03 -9.92
C THR A 240 15.85 17.09 -9.61
N LEU A 241 15.49 18.09 -8.82
CA LEU A 241 16.41 19.09 -8.28
C LEU A 241 16.21 19.15 -6.77
N GLY A 242 17.29 18.98 -6.01
CA GLY A 242 17.26 18.99 -4.55
C GLY A 242 17.63 20.33 -3.97
N TYR A 243 16.94 20.70 -2.90
CA TYR A 243 17.27 21.83 -2.04
C TYR A 243 17.48 21.28 -0.62
N PRO A 244 18.71 20.88 -0.26
CA PRO A 244 19.01 20.20 1.00
C PRO A 244 18.60 21.02 2.23
N GLU A 245 18.80 22.33 2.17
CA GLU A 245 18.48 23.29 3.25
C GLU A 245 17.00 23.23 3.67
N ASN A 246 16.12 22.92 2.71
CA ASN A 246 14.67 22.93 2.92
C ASN A 246 14.05 21.53 2.96
N ASN A 247 14.86 20.47 2.93
CA ASN A 247 14.40 19.08 2.79
C ASN A 247 13.32 18.94 1.70
N CYS A 248 13.54 19.59 0.55
CA CYS A 248 12.59 19.63 -0.55
C CYS A 248 13.22 19.23 -1.88
N ARG A 249 12.36 18.73 -2.77
CA ARG A 249 12.72 18.34 -4.13
C ARG A 249 11.74 19.00 -5.09
N LYS A 250 12.26 19.58 -6.17
CA LYS A 250 11.49 19.87 -7.38
C LYS A 250 11.53 18.63 -8.25
N ILE A 251 10.37 18.13 -8.64
CA ILE A 251 10.19 16.87 -9.37
C ILE A 251 9.47 17.19 -10.67
N THR A 252 9.94 16.60 -11.76
CA THR A 252 9.26 16.62 -13.06
C THR A 252 8.93 15.19 -13.46
N PHE A 253 7.64 14.86 -13.55
CA PHE A 253 7.20 13.60 -14.12
C PHE A 253 7.48 13.57 -15.63
N SER A 254 7.74 12.38 -16.18
CA SER A 254 7.83 12.26 -17.64
C SER A 254 6.49 12.52 -18.30
N ASP A 255 6.54 13.02 -19.54
CA ASP A 255 5.33 13.27 -20.33
C ASP A 255 4.46 12.02 -20.46
N TYR A 256 5.06 10.84 -20.60
CA TYR A 256 4.30 9.59 -20.68
C TYR A 256 3.51 9.33 -19.38
N LEU A 257 4.16 9.47 -18.21
CA LEU A 257 3.49 9.28 -16.93
C LEU A 257 2.42 10.34 -16.71
N GLN A 258 2.76 11.61 -16.96
CA GLN A 258 1.86 12.74 -16.82
C GLN A 258 0.59 12.57 -17.66
N ASN A 259 0.74 12.25 -18.94
CA ASN A 259 -0.37 12.02 -19.84
C ASN A 259 -1.21 10.80 -19.42
N SER A 260 -0.56 9.72 -18.95
CA SER A 260 -1.24 8.53 -18.42
C SER A 260 -2.11 8.87 -17.20
N LEU A 261 -1.57 9.64 -16.25
CA LEU A 261 -2.29 10.04 -15.05
C LEU A 261 -3.43 11.03 -15.34
N ILE A 262 -3.20 12.03 -16.20
CA ILE A 262 -4.25 12.98 -16.65
C ILE A 262 -5.38 12.24 -17.35
N ALA A 263 -5.05 11.27 -18.20
CA ALA A 263 -6.03 10.45 -18.91
C ALA A 263 -6.80 9.48 -18.00
N GLY A 264 -6.52 9.45 -16.69
CA GLY A 264 -7.22 8.55 -15.77
C GLY A 264 -6.75 7.10 -15.83
N ASN A 265 -5.56 6.83 -16.40
CA ASN A 265 -5.01 5.47 -16.51
C ASN A 265 -4.34 5.00 -15.21
N TYR A 266 -5.10 5.04 -14.12
CA TYR A 266 -4.67 4.62 -12.79
C TYR A 266 -5.73 3.73 -12.13
N ILE A 267 -5.35 3.12 -11.01
CA ILE A 267 -6.27 2.60 -10.00
C ILE A 267 -6.11 3.41 -8.73
N THR A 268 -7.11 3.38 -7.86
CA THR A 268 -6.97 3.87 -6.50
C THR A 268 -6.65 2.72 -5.55
N ILE A 269 -5.79 2.93 -4.55
CA ILE A 269 -5.49 1.99 -3.46
C ILE A 269 -5.73 2.64 -2.09
N SER A 270 -5.89 1.82 -1.05
CA SER A 270 -5.86 2.26 0.35
C SER A 270 -4.43 2.23 0.85
N MET A 271 -3.88 3.42 1.12
CA MET A 271 -2.52 3.55 1.61
C MET A 271 -2.37 3.08 3.06
N SER A 272 -3.42 3.22 3.87
CA SER A 272 -3.44 2.70 5.24
C SER A 272 -3.29 1.18 5.24
N LEU A 273 -4.11 0.49 4.44
CA LEU A 273 -4.02 -0.95 4.26
C LEU A 273 -2.65 -1.37 3.70
N PHE A 274 -2.17 -0.71 2.64
CA PHE A 274 -0.85 -0.99 2.06
C PHE A 274 0.29 -0.91 3.09
N ASN A 275 0.18 0.01 4.06
CA ASN A 275 1.17 0.16 5.13
C ASN A 275 1.10 -0.93 6.19
N ASP A 276 -0.10 -1.47 6.45
CA ASP A 276 -0.35 -2.51 7.45
C ASP A 276 -0.03 -3.92 6.96
N LEU A 277 -0.01 -4.14 5.63
CA LEU A 277 0.50 -5.39 5.05
C LEU A 277 1.96 -5.63 5.46
N LYS A 278 2.23 -6.80 6.06
CA LYS A 278 3.53 -7.22 6.56
C LYS A 278 4.45 -7.64 5.43
N LEU A 279 3.99 -8.51 4.54
CA LEU A 279 4.84 -9.09 3.50
C LEU A 279 4.97 -8.12 2.32
N SER A 280 6.19 -7.98 1.79
CA SER A 280 6.42 -7.26 0.52
C SER A 280 5.63 -7.89 -0.62
N THR A 281 5.51 -9.22 -0.64
CA THR A 281 4.69 -9.95 -1.61
C THR A 281 3.22 -9.55 -1.52
N SER A 282 2.65 -9.42 -0.31
CA SER A 282 1.26 -8.97 -0.12
C SER A 282 1.03 -7.56 -0.61
N LYS A 283 1.99 -6.65 -0.37
CA LYS A 283 1.93 -5.27 -0.86
C LYS A 283 1.86 -5.20 -2.39
N THR A 284 2.73 -5.93 -3.07
CA THR A 284 2.74 -5.97 -4.54
C THR A 284 1.52 -6.72 -5.06
N LEU A 285 1.13 -7.83 -4.43
CA LEU A 285 -0.05 -8.60 -4.78
C LEU A 285 -1.33 -7.77 -4.65
N TYR A 286 -1.47 -7.00 -3.57
CA TYR A 286 -2.60 -6.11 -3.32
C TYR A 286 -2.84 -5.16 -4.50
N ILE A 287 -1.81 -4.41 -4.91
CA ILE A 287 -1.92 -3.48 -6.04
C ILE A 287 -2.32 -4.22 -7.33
N ASN A 288 -1.75 -5.41 -7.55
CA ASN A 288 -2.04 -6.22 -8.72
C ASN A 288 -3.46 -6.77 -8.75
N VAL A 289 -3.97 -7.34 -7.66
CA VAL A 289 -5.35 -7.87 -7.63
C VAL A 289 -6.37 -6.76 -7.76
N ILE A 290 -6.15 -5.58 -7.13
CA ILE A 290 -7.02 -4.42 -7.32
C ILE A 290 -7.07 -4.00 -8.79
N LYS A 291 -5.91 -3.97 -9.47
CA LYS A 291 -5.87 -3.72 -10.91
C LYS A 291 -6.64 -4.78 -11.70
N MET A 292 -6.37 -6.06 -11.47
CA MET A 292 -7.02 -7.17 -12.16
C MET A 292 -8.55 -7.07 -12.02
N PHE A 293 -9.06 -6.85 -10.80
CA PHE A 293 -10.50 -6.72 -10.56
C PHE A 293 -11.10 -5.50 -11.26
N SER A 294 -10.40 -4.36 -11.28
CA SER A 294 -10.87 -3.18 -12.03
C SER A 294 -10.93 -3.41 -13.55
N GLU A 295 -10.22 -4.42 -14.05
CA GLU A 295 -10.18 -4.87 -15.45
C GLU A 295 -11.05 -6.12 -15.68
N ASN A 296 -11.93 -6.48 -14.73
CA ASN A 296 -12.74 -7.70 -14.75
C ASN A 296 -11.94 -9.00 -14.93
N THR A 297 -10.67 -9.02 -14.52
CA THR A 297 -9.80 -10.19 -14.57
C THR A 297 -9.67 -10.76 -13.16
N THR A 298 -9.81 -12.08 -13.02
CA THR A 298 -9.71 -12.79 -11.73
C THR A 298 -8.71 -13.93 -11.75
N ILE A 299 -8.09 -14.20 -12.90
CA ILE A 299 -7.24 -15.37 -13.13
C ILE A 299 -5.84 -14.89 -13.52
N ALA A 300 -4.81 -15.51 -12.93
CA ALA A 300 -3.42 -15.31 -13.34
C ALA A 300 -2.72 -16.65 -13.54
N GLU A 301 -1.88 -16.73 -14.58
CA GLU A 301 -0.97 -17.85 -14.77
C GLU A 301 0.21 -17.76 -13.80
N ILE A 302 0.53 -18.85 -13.10
CA ILE A 302 1.45 -18.82 -11.95
C ILE A 302 2.86 -18.40 -12.36
N ASN A 303 3.43 -18.96 -13.43
CA ASN A 303 4.82 -18.66 -13.81
C ASN A 303 5.00 -17.21 -14.26
N PRO A 304 4.21 -16.67 -15.21
CA PRO A 304 4.26 -15.25 -15.56
C PRO A 304 4.00 -14.34 -14.35
N PHE A 305 3.16 -14.76 -13.41
CA PHE A 305 2.84 -13.98 -12.22
C PHE A 305 3.97 -13.97 -11.19
N ILE A 306 4.68 -15.08 -11.00
CA ILE A 306 5.91 -15.14 -10.17
C ILE A 306 6.95 -14.15 -10.70
N GLU A 307 7.19 -14.16 -12.00
CA GLU A 307 8.11 -13.22 -12.67
C GLU A 307 7.63 -11.77 -12.53
N HIS A 308 6.33 -11.54 -12.71
CA HIS A 308 5.72 -10.21 -12.60
C HIS A 308 5.83 -9.62 -11.19
N LEU A 309 5.65 -10.43 -10.15
CA LEU A 309 5.86 -10.01 -8.75
C LEU A 309 7.34 -9.79 -8.43
N GLY A 310 8.25 -10.27 -9.27
CA GLY A 310 9.69 -10.18 -9.03
C GLY A 310 10.19 -11.21 -8.02
N LEU A 311 9.56 -12.40 -7.95
CA LEU A 311 9.90 -13.50 -7.05
C LEU A 311 10.92 -14.48 -7.64
N HIS A 312 11.66 -14.07 -8.68
CA HIS A 312 12.62 -14.88 -9.44
C HIS A 312 13.81 -15.39 -8.62
N SER A 313 14.08 -14.80 -7.44
CA SER A 313 15.09 -15.31 -6.52
C SER A 313 14.68 -16.58 -5.77
N TYR A 314 13.41 -16.97 -5.86
CA TYR A 314 12.87 -18.16 -5.21
C TYR A 314 12.71 -19.32 -6.21
N SER A 315 12.87 -20.55 -5.72
CA SER A 315 12.38 -21.72 -6.45
C SER A 315 10.86 -21.63 -6.63
N SER A 316 10.32 -22.23 -7.69
CA SER A 316 8.88 -22.17 -8.01
C SER A 316 8.00 -22.56 -6.81
N TYR A 317 8.44 -23.55 -6.02
CA TYR A 317 7.77 -23.94 -4.78
C TYR A 317 7.78 -22.82 -3.73
N LYS A 318 8.94 -22.23 -3.44
CA LYS A 318 9.07 -21.13 -2.46
C LYS A 318 8.31 -19.88 -2.91
N ALA A 319 8.34 -19.56 -4.20
CA ALA A 319 7.58 -18.47 -4.79
C ALA A 319 6.07 -18.69 -4.62
N LEU A 320 5.58 -19.89 -4.92
CA LEU A 320 4.17 -20.24 -4.72
C LEU A 320 3.76 -20.16 -3.25
N GLN A 321 4.61 -20.62 -2.32
CA GLN A 321 4.34 -20.49 -0.88
C GLN A 321 4.31 -19.02 -0.44
N SER A 322 5.18 -18.16 -1.01
CA SER A 322 5.14 -16.71 -0.77
C SER A 322 3.82 -16.10 -1.25
N ILE A 323 3.35 -16.49 -2.44
CA ILE A 323 2.05 -16.05 -2.98
C ILE A 323 0.90 -16.53 -2.10
N LYS A 324 0.89 -17.79 -1.67
CA LYS A 324 -0.16 -18.33 -0.78
C LYS A 324 -0.24 -17.58 0.55
N LYS A 325 0.91 -17.31 1.18
CA LYS A 325 0.96 -16.50 2.42
C LYS A 325 0.45 -15.08 2.17
N ALA A 326 0.78 -14.50 1.02
CA ALA A 326 0.29 -13.19 0.64
C ALA A 326 -1.23 -13.19 0.41
N CYS A 327 -1.78 -14.20 -0.27
CA CYS A 327 -3.22 -14.35 -0.42
C CYS A 327 -3.93 -14.50 0.93
N GLN A 328 -3.36 -15.27 1.87
CA GLN A 328 -3.92 -15.42 3.20
C GLN A 328 -3.96 -14.09 3.94
N GLU A 329 -2.85 -13.33 3.93
CA GLU A 329 -2.82 -12.00 4.53
C GLU A 329 -3.88 -11.08 3.88
N LEU A 330 -4.07 -11.14 2.57
CA LEU A 330 -5.14 -10.38 1.90
C LEU A 330 -6.55 -10.86 2.23
N ILE A 331 -6.76 -12.11 2.63
CA ILE A 331 -8.03 -12.60 3.17
C ILE A 331 -8.24 -12.04 4.58
N ASP A 332 -7.20 -12.05 5.42
CA ASP A 332 -7.26 -11.56 6.80
C ASP A 332 -7.62 -10.06 6.86
N PHE A 333 -7.18 -9.29 5.86
CA PHE A 333 -7.55 -7.87 5.68
C PHE A 333 -8.83 -7.66 4.84
N ASP A 334 -9.62 -8.70 4.58
CA ASP A 334 -10.88 -8.64 3.83
C ASP A 334 -10.72 -8.08 2.41
N VAL A 335 -9.54 -8.17 1.77
CA VAL A 335 -9.36 -7.78 0.35
C VAL A 335 -9.83 -8.89 -0.59
N LEU A 336 -9.47 -10.12 -0.24
CA LEU A 336 -9.88 -11.33 -0.95
C LEU A 336 -10.91 -12.06 -0.10
N LYS A 337 -11.99 -12.53 -0.73
CA LYS A 337 -12.89 -13.50 -0.10
C LYS A 337 -12.23 -14.87 -0.02
N SER A 338 -11.58 -15.28 -1.10
CA SER A 338 -10.85 -16.55 -1.20
C SER A 338 -9.94 -16.57 -2.42
N TYR A 339 -9.15 -17.64 -2.56
CA TYR A 339 -8.42 -17.96 -3.79
C TYR A 339 -8.39 -19.47 -4.01
N THR A 340 -8.28 -19.90 -5.26
CA THR A 340 -8.07 -21.31 -5.60
C THR A 340 -6.89 -21.46 -6.55
N ILE A 341 -6.16 -22.58 -6.43
CA ILE A 341 -5.03 -22.89 -7.29
C ILE A 341 -5.40 -24.09 -8.14
N GLU A 342 -5.41 -23.87 -9.45
CA GLU A 342 -5.66 -24.91 -10.42
C GLU A 342 -4.36 -25.62 -10.77
N LYS A 343 -4.45 -26.96 -10.86
CA LYS A 343 -3.31 -27.83 -11.14
C LYS A 343 -3.54 -28.57 -12.45
N ARG A 344 -2.48 -28.68 -13.25
CA ARG A 344 -2.43 -29.60 -14.38
C ARG A 344 -1.56 -30.77 -13.95
N ASN A 345 -2.17 -31.95 -13.86
CA ASN A 345 -1.58 -33.11 -13.18
C ASN A 345 -1.26 -32.76 -11.71
N ARG A 346 0.04 -32.67 -11.37
CA ARG A 346 0.53 -32.28 -10.04
C ARG A 346 1.11 -30.86 -9.98
N THR A 347 1.17 -30.17 -11.12
CA THR A 347 1.84 -28.88 -11.24
C THR A 347 0.83 -27.74 -11.19
N PRO A 348 0.90 -26.84 -10.19
CA PRO A 348 0.12 -25.61 -10.17
C PRO A 348 0.39 -24.77 -11.41
N TYR A 349 -0.65 -24.29 -12.09
CA TYR A 349 -0.47 -23.48 -13.31
C TYR A 349 -1.31 -22.21 -13.36
N LYS A 350 -2.46 -22.15 -12.67
CA LYS A 350 -3.30 -20.95 -12.54
C LYS A 350 -3.70 -20.69 -11.10
N ILE A 351 -3.92 -19.42 -10.78
CA ILE A 351 -4.54 -18.96 -9.55
C ILE A 351 -5.79 -18.15 -9.89
N HIS A 352 -6.90 -18.46 -9.23
CA HIS A 352 -8.16 -17.75 -9.31
C HIS A 352 -8.35 -16.94 -8.02
N PHE A 353 -8.61 -15.64 -8.15
CA PHE A 353 -8.83 -14.72 -7.04
C PHE A 353 -10.29 -14.33 -6.96
N PHE A 354 -10.86 -14.38 -5.76
CA PHE A 354 -12.23 -13.96 -5.51
C PHE A 354 -12.21 -12.68 -4.64
N PRO A 355 -12.64 -11.53 -5.17
CA PRO A 355 -12.65 -10.28 -4.41
C PRO A 355 -13.68 -10.34 -3.27
N SER A 356 -13.42 -9.61 -2.20
CA SER A 356 -14.46 -9.31 -1.20
C SER A 356 -15.49 -8.33 -1.77
N GLU A 357 -16.64 -8.20 -1.09
CA GLU A 357 -17.76 -7.40 -1.60
C GLU A 357 -17.41 -5.92 -1.79
N TRP A 358 -16.65 -5.33 -0.86
CA TRP A 358 -16.30 -3.91 -0.94
C TRP A 358 -15.28 -3.65 -2.05
N VAL A 359 -14.35 -4.58 -2.29
CA VAL A 359 -13.42 -4.52 -3.42
C VAL A 359 -14.18 -4.66 -4.74
N GLN A 360 -15.17 -5.54 -4.82
CA GLN A 360 -16.00 -5.70 -6.01
C GLN A 360 -16.79 -4.43 -6.34
N LYS A 361 -17.43 -3.81 -5.34
CA LYS A 361 -18.14 -2.51 -5.49
C LYS A 361 -17.20 -1.42 -6.00
N MET A 362 -15.98 -1.37 -5.49
CA MET A 362 -14.95 -0.44 -5.94
C MET A 362 -14.51 -0.71 -7.39
N ALA A 363 -14.23 -1.97 -7.74
CA ALA A 363 -13.79 -2.35 -9.08
C ALA A 363 -14.81 -1.94 -10.15
N ILE A 364 -16.11 -2.09 -9.87
CA ILE A 364 -17.19 -1.62 -10.75
C ILE A 364 -17.13 -0.11 -10.96
N LYS A 365 -16.85 0.67 -9.90
CA LYS A 365 -16.71 2.13 -9.98
C LYS A 365 -15.51 2.53 -10.83
N GLU A 366 -14.37 1.87 -10.68
CA GLU A 366 -13.16 2.13 -11.47
C GLU A 366 -13.36 1.73 -12.94
N ASN A 367 -14.02 0.61 -13.22
CA ASN A 367 -14.29 0.17 -14.59
C ASN A 367 -15.15 1.19 -15.35
N LYS A 368 -16.17 1.76 -14.69
CA LYS A 368 -16.98 2.84 -15.28
C LYS A 368 -16.16 4.06 -15.72
N ARG A 369 -15.02 4.34 -15.06
CA ARG A 369 -14.11 5.43 -15.47
C ARG A 369 -13.30 5.12 -16.72
N LEU A 370 -13.09 3.84 -17.05
CA LEU A 370 -12.36 3.41 -18.25
C LEU A 370 -13.24 3.48 -19.52
N LEU A 371 -14.54 3.29 -19.40
CA LEU A 371 -15.48 3.30 -20.54
C LEU A 371 -15.48 4.56 -21.42
N PRO A 372 -15.30 5.80 -20.91
CA PRO A 372 -15.17 6.97 -21.77
C PRO A 372 -13.87 7.03 -22.59
N LEU A 373 -12.80 6.33 -22.18
CA LEU A 373 -11.49 6.37 -22.86
C LEU A 373 -11.46 5.53 -24.14
N PHE A 374 -12.36 4.55 -24.29
CA PHE A 374 -12.44 3.70 -25.49
C PHE A 374 -13.44 4.20 -26.55
N LYS A 375 -14.14 5.33 -26.31
CA LYS A 375 -15.12 5.88 -27.27
C LYS A 375 -14.54 6.90 -28.26
N CYS A 376 -13.27 7.31 -28.17
CA CYS A 376 -12.72 8.36 -29.03
C CYS A 376 -11.99 7.91 -30.32
N ASP A 377 -11.75 6.63 -30.56
CA ASP A 377 -10.96 6.18 -31.75
C ASP A 377 -11.80 5.50 -32.85
N LYS A 378 -13.09 5.83 -33.00
CA LYS A 378 -13.93 5.29 -34.09
C LYS A 378 -14.46 6.29 -35.12
N LYS A 379 -13.97 7.54 -35.12
CA LYS A 379 -14.36 8.51 -36.17
C LYS A 379 -13.15 9.25 -36.73
N ARG A 380 -12.50 8.64 -37.72
CA ARG A 380 -11.81 9.28 -38.86
C ARG A 380 -11.24 8.15 -39.70
N TYR A 381 -12.04 7.63 -40.64
CA TYR A 381 -11.64 6.99 -41.91
C TYR A 381 -12.91 6.47 -42.60
N ILE A 382 -13.69 7.40 -43.18
CA ILE A 382 -14.73 7.24 -44.22
C ILE A 382 -14.86 8.69 -44.76
N ILE A 383 -14.49 9.13 -45.97
CA ILE A 383 -14.11 8.55 -47.28
C ILE A 383 -12.80 9.22 -47.72
#